data_AF-A0A815XGX0-F1
#
_entry.id   AF-A0A815XGX0-F1
#
_cell.length_a   1.000
_cell.length_b   1.000
_cell.length_c   1.000
_cell.angle_alpha   90.00
_cell.angle_beta   90.00
_cell.angle_gamma   90.00
#
_symmetry.space_group_name_H-M   'P 1'
#
loop_
_entity.id
_entity.type
_entity.pdbx_description
1 polymer ?
#
loop_
_entity_poly.entity_id
_entity_poly.type
_entity_poly.pdbx_seq_one_letter_code
_entity_poly.pdbx_strand_id
1 'polypeptide(L)'
;MYMRNLVSSLCLFDTDNLPMLNYQFELYNENNSLITNIRRRINQTSLSVVDQAKFKSLLVRMNPDEIVHCLGLLDHVFTYLCNIDDDVSGSSIQAFVEQHMNTNACLNEHFFRRPPFSTVPLIHIIALYELVEEVAFDIVLRQHVKTELREAVLDDRGKTKFVAQTFGKVNISPILKLAIIWIGVLKRLLIRVLNAYVDLKIPLQIYIERIDLWSGDISEVDLQTFELDEGILLEHTYCILNHVEKDHPTSIINDSIATADSQQPISSHITTGNTQSFTARTWYQNTNQPVKKITLGKSEQKLRV
;
A
#
# COMPACT_ATOMS: atom_id res chain seq x y z
N MET A 1 1.19 -2.90 -47.05
CA MET A 1 2.21 -1.83 -46.91
C MET A 1 1.72 -0.64 -46.08
N TYR A 2 0.46 -0.23 -46.18
CA TYR A 2 -0.11 0.94 -45.48
C TYR A 2 -0.06 0.86 -43.94
N MET A 3 -0.39 -0.28 -43.33
CA MET A 3 -0.33 -0.46 -41.87
C MET A 3 1.08 -0.42 -41.27
N ARG A 4 2.11 -0.81 -42.05
CA ARG A 4 3.50 -0.84 -41.56
C ARG A 4 4.06 0.58 -41.38
N ASN A 5 3.62 1.52 -42.22
CA ASN A 5 3.98 2.95 -42.12
C ASN A 5 3.24 3.64 -40.97
N LEU A 6 2.01 3.23 -40.66
CA LEU A 6 1.20 3.78 -39.57
C LEU A 6 1.74 3.37 -38.18
N VAL A 7 2.22 2.13 -38.05
CA VAL A 7 2.84 1.63 -36.81
C VAL A 7 4.23 2.26 -36.59
N SER A 8 4.97 2.56 -37.66
CA SER A 8 6.29 3.21 -37.56
C SER A 8 6.22 4.73 -37.37
N SER A 9 5.04 5.34 -37.52
CA SER A 9 4.77 6.74 -37.15
C SER A 9 4.27 6.92 -35.72
N LEU A 10 4.07 5.84 -34.95
CA LEU A 10 3.76 5.95 -33.53
C LEU A 10 5.04 6.32 -32.78
N CYS A 11 5.02 7.47 -32.10
CA CYS A 11 6.09 7.85 -31.20
C CYS A 11 6.25 6.74 -30.16
N LEU A 12 7.42 6.10 -30.11
CA LEU A 12 7.80 5.25 -28.98
C LEU A 12 7.94 6.18 -27.79
N PHE A 13 6.90 6.23 -26.95
CA PHE A 13 6.98 6.90 -25.67
C PHE A 13 8.04 6.16 -24.85
N ASP A 14 9.15 6.84 -24.62
CA ASP A 14 10.17 6.40 -23.70
C ASP A 14 9.61 6.49 -22.29
N THR A 15 9.06 5.37 -21.80
CA THR A 15 8.51 5.24 -20.46
C THR A 15 9.59 5.29 -19.38
N ASP A 16 10.85 5.10 -19.74
CA ASP A 16 11.96 5.10 -18.77
C ASP A 16 12.27 6.53 -18.30
N ASN A 17 11.88 7.54 -19.09
CA ASN A 17 12.05 8.97 -18.81
C ASN A 17 10.73 9.70 -18.55
N LEU A 18 9.60 8.99 -18.43
CA LEU A 18 8.34 9.61 -18.08
C LEU A 18 8.49 10.17 -16.66
N PRO A 19 8.41 11.50 -16.45
CA PRO A 19 8.35 12.03 -15.10
C PRO A 19 7.07 11.48 -14.49
N MET A 20 7.22 10.50 -13.60
CA MET A 20 6.12 10.12 -12.73
C MET A 20 5.68 11.40 -12.03
N LEU A 21 4.46 11.85 -12.33
CA LEU A 21 3.72 12.74 -11.46
C LEU A 21 3.42 11.94 -10.19
N ASN A 22 4.47 11.77 -9.39
CA ASN A 22 4.33 11.33 -8.03
C ASN A 22 3.55 12.43 -7.34
N TYR A 23 2.42 12.06 -6.73
CA TYR A 23 1.62 12.95 -5.92
C TYR A 23 2.43 13.29 -4.65
N GLN A 24 3.44 14.14 -4.83
CA GLN A 24 4.48 14.49 -3.86
C GLN A 24 4.05 15.60 -2.91
N PHE A 25 2.98 16.34 -3.26
CA PHE A 25 2.52 17.48 -2.47
C PHE A 25 2.13 17.08 -1.05
N GLU A 26 1.66 15.85 -0.83
CA GLU A 26 1.32 15.38 0.50
C GLU A 26 2.54 15.24 1.39
N LEU A 27 3.73 14.90 0.89
CA LEU A 27 4.90 14.69 1.76
C LEU A 27 5.57 15.96 2.25
N TYR A 28 5.37 17.10 1.58
CA TYR A 28 6.03 18.36 1.94
C TYR A 28 5.15 19.31 2.75
N ASN A 29 3.82 19.18 2.70
CA ASN A 29 2.92 20.05 3.45
C ASN A 29 1.64 19.33 3.88
N GLU A 30 1.47 19.12 5.19
CA GLU A 30 0.28 18.57 5.82
C GLU A 30 -1.00 19.36 5.50
N ASN A 31 -0.89 20.70 5.33
CA ASN A 31 -2.04 21.54 5.00
C ASN A 31 -2.59 21.29 3.59
N ASN A 32 -1.79 20.68 2.72
CA ASN A 32 -2.17 20.31 1.36
C ASN A 32 -2.48 18.81 1.23
N SER A 33 -2.44 18.05 2.32
CA SER A 33 -2.77 16.62 2.34
C SER A 33 -4.26 16.41 2.05
N LEU A 34 -4.59 15.45 1.18
CA LEU A 34 -5.98 15.08 0.88
C LEU A 34 -6.69 14.61 2.15
N ILE A 35 -5.99 13.86 3.01
CA ILE A 35 -6.51 13.38 4.29
C ILE A 35 -6.93 14.56 5.18
N THR A 36 -6.07 15.57 5.34
CA THR A 36 -6.37 16.77 6.13
C THR A 36 -7.56 17.53 5.56
N ASN A 37 -7.63 17.69 4.24
CA ASN A 37 -8.73 18.38 3.58
C ASN A 37 -10.07 17.64 3.74
N ILE A 38 -10.07 16.31 3.67
CA ILE A 38 -11.26 15.50 3.92
C ILE A 38 -11.68 15.61 5.39
N ARG A 39 -10.74 15.50 6.35
CA ARG A 39 -11.03 15.60 7.80
C ARG A 39 -11.63 16.95 8.20
N ARG A 40 -11.27 18.05 7.51
CA ARG A 40 -11.86 19.38 7.74
C ARG A 40 -13.35 19.45 7.37
N ARG A 41 -13.83 18.53 6.52
CA ARG A 41 -15.16 18.61 5.90
C ARG A 41 -16.08 17.47 6.32
N ILE A 42 -15.53 16.27 6.48
CA ILE A 42 -16.25 15.06 6.85
C ILE A 42 -15.69 14.59 8.18
N ASN A 43 -16.56 14.40 9.17
CA ASN A 43 -16.15 13.84 10.46
C ASN A 43 -15.77 12.37 10.29
N GLN A 44 -14.49 12.10 10.13
CA GLN A 44 -13.95 10.77 9.88
C GLN A 44 -13.93 9.95 11.17
N THR A 45 -14.30 8.68 11.06
CA THR A 45 -14.37 7.75 12.19
C THR A 45 -13.68 6.44 11.84
N SER A 46 -13.06 5.82 12.84
CA SER A 46 -12.40 4.53 12.66
C SER A 46 -13.38 3.43 12.27
N LEU A 47 -12.91 2.49 11.45
CA LEU A 47 -13.66 1.26 11.15
C LEU A 47 -13.78 0.40 12.41
N SER A 48 -14.88 -0.33 12.57
CA SER A 48 -15.03 -1.31 13.65
C SER A 48 -13.97 -2.42 13.53
N VAL A 49 -13.58 -3.05 14.64
CA VAL A 49 -12.59 -4.15 14.63
C VAL A 49 -13.03 -5.30 13.70
N VAL A 50 -14.34 -5.56 13.65
CA VAL A 50 -14.93 -6.60 12.78
C VAL A 50 -14.79 -6.22 11.31
N ASP A 51 -15.08 -4.96 10.96
CA ASP A 51 -14.94 -4.49 9.59
C ASP A 51 -13.48 -4.43 9.15
N GLN A 52 -12.58 -3.95 10.03
CA GLN A 52 -11.14 -3.96 9.76
C GLN A 52 -10.64 -5.37 9.45
N ALA A 53 -10.99 -6.37 10.27
CA ALA A 53 -10.62 -7.76 10.04
C ALA A 53 -11.18 -8.28 8.71
N LYS A 54 -12.44 -7.95 8.40
CA LYS A 54 -13.10 -8.34 7.14
C LYS A 54 -12.39 -7.73 5.92
N PHE A 55 -12.17 -6.42 5.91
CA PHE A 55 -11.47 -5.74 4.80
C PHE A 55 -10.06 -6.27 4.64
N LYS A 56 -9.32 -6.43 5.75
CA LYS A 56 -7.96 -6.97 5.72
C LYS A 56 -7.91 -8.37 5.13
N SER A 57 -8.82 -9.26 5.53
CA SER A 57 -8.90 -10.62 4.99
C SER A 57 -9.18 -10.66 3.48
N LEU A 58 -9.92 -9.67 2.95
CA LEU A 58 -10.19 -9.55 1.53
C LEU A 58 -8.99 -8.99 0.78
N LEU A 59 -8.39 -7.92 1.29
CA LEU A 59 -7.23 -7.28 0.68
C LEU A 59 -6.03 -8.24 0.60
N VAL A 60 -5.81 -9.07 1.63
CA VAL A 60 -4.72 -10.07 1.62
C VAL A 60 -4.89 -11.14 0.54
N ARG A 61 -6.13 -11.38 0.09
CA ARG A 61 -6.44 -12.36 -0.97
C ARG A 61 -6.44 -11.76 -2.38
N MET A 62 -6.31 -10.43 -2.50
CA MET A 62 -6.27 -9.73 -3.78
C MET A 62 -4.91 -9.88 -4.44
N ASN A 63 -4.89 -9.80 -5.76
CA ASN A 63 -3.63 -9.74 -6.49
C ASN A 63 -2.92 -8.39 -6.23
N PRO A 64 -1.58 -8.33 -6.23
CA PRO A 64 -0.83 -7.09 -6.04
C PRO A 64 -1.31 -5.93 -6.92
N ASP A 65 -1.59 -6.20 -8.21
CA ASP A 65 -2.07 -5.19 -9.16
C ASP A 65 -3.46 -4.64 -8.77
N GLU A 66 -4.33 -5.47 -8.18
CA GLU A 66 -5.65 -5.04 -7.71
C GLU A 66 -5.55 -4.12 -6.48
N ILE A 67 -4.58 -4.38 -5.60
CA ILE A 67 -4.32 -3.55 -4.42
C ILE A 67 -3.80 -2.18 -4.85
N VAL A 68 -2.83 -2.14 -5.78
CA VAL A 68 -2.32 -0.88 -6.34
C VAL A 68 -3.42 -0.11 -7.06
N HIS A 69 -4.27 -0.81 -7.83
CA HIS A 69 -5.42 -0.18 -8.47
C HIS A 69 -6.39 0.39 -7.43
N CYS A 70 -6.70 -0.34 -6.35
CA CYS A 70 -7.54 0.13 -5.25
C CYS A 70 -7.01 1.44 -4.64
N LEU A 71 -5.70 1.54 -4.36
CA LEU A 71 -5.07 2.78 -3.88
C LEU A 71 -5.31 3.93 -4.85
N GLY A 72 -4.99 3.76 -6.14
CA GLY A 72 -5.19 4.81 -7.14
C GLY A 72 -6.65 5.21 -7.32
N LEU A 73 -7.60 4.29 -7.15
CA LEU A 73 -9.03 4.60 -7.17
C LEU A 73 -9.43 5.43 -5.92
N LEU A 74 -8.91 5.10 -4.73
CA LEU A 74 -9.15 5.86 -3.52
C LEU A 74 -8.56 7.27 -3.61
N ASP A 75 -7.34 7.43 -4.14
CA ASP A 75 -6.72 8.73 -4.39
C ASP A 75 -7.59 9.60 -5.32
N HIS A 76 -8.19 8.97 -6.34
CA HIS A 76 -9.10 9.65 -7.24
C HIS A 76 -10.39 10.10 -6.52
N VAL A 77 -10.97 9.23 -5.68
CA VAL A 77 -12.14 9.59 -4.85
C VAL A 77 -11.78 10.73 -3.90
N PHE A 78 -10.62 10.69 -3.26
CA PHE A 78 -10.14 11.74 -2.35
C PHE A 78 -10.00 13.08 -3.05
N THR A 79 -9.45 13.07 -4.27
CA THR A 79 -9.33 14.26 -5.11
C THR A 79 -10.69 14.89 -5.40
N TYR A 80 -11.71 14.09 -5.72
CA TYR A 80 -13.07 14.59 -5.93
C TYR A 80 -13.72 15.09 -4.63
N LEU A 81 -13.56 14.35 -3.53
CA LEU A 81 -14.07 14.75 -2.21
C LEU A 81 -13.52 16.11 -1.77
N CYS A 82 -12.28 16.44 -2.14
CA CYS A 82 -11.70 17.75 -1.83
C CYS A 82 -12.32 18.90 -2.64
N ASN A 83 -12.91 18.63 -3.81
CA ASN A 83 -13.33 19.65 -4.79
C ASN A 83 -14.85 19.83 -4.94
N ILE A 84 -15.67 18.96 -4.35
CA ILE A 84 -17.13 19.17 -4.28
C ILE A 84 -17.47 20.18 -3.17
N ASP A 85 -18.65 20.80 -3.14
CA ASP A 85 -19.08 21.65 -2.01
C ASP A 85 -20.22 21.02 -1.18
N ASP A 86 -20.84 19.96 -1.71
CA ASP A 86 -22.00 19.31 -1.10
C ASP A 86 -21.66 18.52 0.17
N ASP A 87 -22.64 18.45 1.10
CA ASP A 87 -22.54 17.54 2.26
C ASP A 87 -22.82 16.10 1.81
N VAL A 88 -21.73 15.35 1.65
CA VAL A 88 -21.75 13.94 1.25
C VAL A 88 -21.52 12.99 2.43
N SER A 89 -21.50 13.49 3.67
CA SER A 89 -21.13 12.70 4.85
C SER A 89 -21.99 11.44 5.06
N GLY A 90 -23.26 11.48 4.65
CA GLY A 90 -24.18 10.34 4.73
C GLY A 90 -24.07 9.32 3.59
N SER A 91 -23.30 9.61 2.54
CA SER A 91 -23.21 8.77 1.35
C SER A 91 -22.23 7.62 1.53
N SER A 92 -22.46 6.50 0.83
CA SER A 92 -21.45 5.47 0.64
C SER A 92 -20.44 5.87 -0.44
N ILE A 93 -19.28 5.21 -0.47
CA ILE A 93 -18.29 5.39 -1.55
C ILE A 93 -18.94 5.17 -2.92
N GLN A 94 -19.77 4.12 -3.06
CA GLN A 94 -20.45 3.84 -4.32
C GLN A 94 -21.41 4.96 -4.73
N ALA A 95 -22.28 5.40 -3.81
CA ALA A 95 -23.26 6.45 -4.10
C ALA A 95 -22.56 7.76 -4.50
N PHE A 96 -21.47 8.10 -3.81
CA PHE A 96 -20.65 9.26 -4.14
C PHE A 96 -20.04 9.17 -5.55
N VAL A 97 -19.42 8.02 -5.86
CA VAL A 97 -18.82 7.76 -7.18
C VAL A 97 -19.88 7.90 -8.27
N GLU A 98 -21.06 7.32 -8.09
CA GLU A 98 -22.14 7.36 -9.08
C GLU A 98 -22.74 8.75 -9.29
N GLN A 99 -22.78 9.57 -8.24
CA GLN A 99 -23.38 10.91 -8.28
C GLN A 99 -22.40 11.98 -8.79
N HIS A 100 -21.12 11.92 -8.38
CA HIS A 100 -20.17 13.01 -8.56
C HIS A 100 -19.02 12.70 -9.51
N MET A 101 -18.80 11.42 -9.84
CA MET A 101 -17.73 11.02 -10.76
C MET A 101 -18.35 10.55 -12.07
N ASN A 102 -17.98 11.17 -13.19
CA ASN A 102 -18.42 10.72 -14.52
C ASN A 102 -17.85 9.32 -14.80
N THR A 103 -18.64 8.29 -14.48
CA THR A 103 -18.28 6.86 -14.39
C THR A 103 -17.81 6.22 -15.69
N ASN A 104 -17.84 6.92 -16.82
CA ASN A 104 -17.59 6.34 -18.14
C ASN A 104 -16.10 6.16 -18.51
N ALA A 105 -15.13 6.64 -17.72
CA ALA A 105 -13.74 6.69 -18.18
C ALA A 105 -12.68 5.94 -17.34
N CYS A 106 -12.76 5.89 -16.01
CA CYS A 106 -11.53 5.57 -15.23
C CYS A 106 -11.68 4.61 -14.04
N LEU A 107 -12.90 4.30 -13.59
CA LEU A 107 -13.11 3.44 -12.43
C LEU A 107 -13.62 2.10 -12.94
N ASN A 108 -12.75 1.08 -12.98
CA ASN A 108 -13.17 -0.28 -13.29
C ASN A 108 -14.46 -0.60 -12.53
N GLU A 109 -15.51 -1.00 -13.25
CA GLU A 109 -16.89 -1.19 -12.80
C GLU A 109 -17.09 -2.31 -11.76
N HIS A 110 -16.04 -2.75 -11.07
CA HIS A 110 -16.06 -3.95 -10.23
C HIS A 110 -15.58 -3.74 -8.80
N PHE A 111 -14.71 -2.78 -8.50
CA PHE A 111 -14.13 -2.70 -7.15
C PHE A 111 -15.10 -2.05 -6.14
N PHE A 112 -15.41 -0.77 -6.32
CA PHE A 112 -16.35 -0.04 -5.45
C PHE A 112 -17.83 -0.35 -5.72
N ARG A 113 -18.15 -1.22 -6.68
CA ARG A 113 -19.51 -1.74 -6.90
C ARG A 113 -19.76 -3.07 -6.19
N ARG A 114 -18.73 -3.70 -5.61
CA ARG A 114 -18.86 -4.98 -4.91
C ARG A 114 -18.78 -4.80 -3.39
N PRO A 115 -19.68 -5.43 -2.63
CA PRO A 115 -19.53 -5.53 -1.18
C PRO A 115 -18.22 -6.24 -0.82
N PRO A 116 -17.56 -5.85 0.29
CA PRO A 116 -18.01 -4.84 1.26
C PRO A 116 -17.60 -3.40 0.93
N PHE A 117 -16.78 -3.16 -0.10
CA PHE A 117 -16.25 -1.81 -0.40
C PHE A 117 -17.34 -0.83 -0.85
N SER A 118 -18.34 -1.33 -1.59
CA SER A 118 -19.43 -0.50 -2.11
C SER A 118 -20.33 0.09 -1.03
N THR A 119 -20.43 -0.59 0.11
CA THR A 119 -21.31 -0.21 1.22
C THR A 119 -20.61 0.65 2.27
N VAL A 120 -19.32 0.95 2.11
CA VAL A 120 -18.55 1.75 3.08
C VAL A 120 -19.07 3.19 3.09
N PRO A 121 -19.56 3.69 4.24
CA PRO A 121 -19.86 5.10 4.42
C PRO A 121 -18.62 5.98 4.22
N LEU A 122 -18.78 7.17 3.61
CA LEU A 122 -17.68 8.11 3.41
C LEU A 122 -17.01 8.58 4.71
N ILE A 123 -17.72 8.52 5.84
CA ILE A 123 -17.14 8.77 7.17
C ILE A 123 -16.02 7.79 7.56
N HIS A 124 -15.86 6.67 6.86
CA HIS A 124 -14.82 5.67 7.11
C HIS A 124 -13.78 5.59 5.98
N ILE A 125 -13.83 6.50 5.00
CA ILE A 125 -13.02 6.37 3.79
C ILE A 125 -11.52 6.51 4.09
N ILE A 126 -11.13 7.34 5.06
CA ILE A 126 -9.73 7.47 5.46
C ILE A 126 -9.25 6.21 6.18
N ALA A 127 -10.05 5.65 7.08
CA ALA A 127 -9.71 4.41 7.76
C ALA A 127 -9.57 3.23 6.77
N LEU A 128 -10.40 3.20 5.71
CA LEU A 128 -10.24 2.23 4.62
C LEU A 128 -8.92 2.47 3.86
N TYR A 129 -8.63 3.72 3.50
CA TYR A 129 -7.40 4.08 2.79
C TYR A 129 -6.14 3.71 3.57
N GLU A 130 -6.08 4.05 4.86
CA GLU A 130 -4.98 3.69 5.76
C GLU A 130 -4.78 2.16 5.83
N LEU A 131 -5.87 1.38 5.86
CA LEU A 131 -5.80 -0.08 5.87
C LEU A 131 -5.28 -0.64 4.53
N VAL A 132 -5.72 -0.07 3.40
CA VAL A 132 -5.23 -0.47 2.08
C VAL A 132 -3.75 -0.12 1.93
N GLU A 133 -3.31 1.05 2.41
CA GLU A 133 -1.90 1.43 2.51
C GLU A 133 -1.14 0.32 3.27
N GLU A 134 -1.48 0.04 4.53
CA GLU A 134 -0.78 -0.97 5.33
C GLU A 134 -0.66 -2.34 4.63
N VAL A 135 -1.74 -2.82 4.00
CA VAL A 135 -1.72 -4.10 3.27
C VAL A 135 -0.89 -4.02 1.99
N ALA A 136 -0.98 -2.91 1.26
CA ALA A 136 -0.17 -2.68 0.06
C ALA A 136 1.32 -2.66 0.39
N PHE A 137 1.71 -2.10 1.54
CA PHE A 137 3.08 -2.19 2.01
C PHE A 137 3.50 -3.64 2.18
N ASP A 138 2.73 -4.43 2.92
CA ASP A 138 3.10 -5.82 3.25
C ASP A 138 3.20 -6.73 2.02
N ILE A 139 2.27 -6.60 1.07
CA ILE A 139 2.15 -7.53 -0.07
C ILE A 139 2.92 -7.04 -1.29
N VAL A 140 2.91 -5.74 -1.56
CA VAL A 140 3.43 -5.17 -2.81
C VAL A 140 4.81 -4.54 -2.60
N LEU A 141 4.92 -3.63 -1.63
CA LEU A 141 6.07 -2.73 -1.56
C LEU A 141 7.21 -3.23 -0.67
N ARG A 142 6.96 -4.14 0.29
CA ARG A 142 7.97 -4.65 1.22
C ARG A 142 9.18 -5.27 0.51
N GLN A 143 8.96 -5.91 -0.64
CA GLN A 143 10.03 -6.54 -1.44
C GLN A 143 10.80 -5.52 -2.30
N HIS A 144 10.21 -4.34 -2.52
CA HIS A 144 10.72 -3.28 -3.39
C HIS A 144 11.22 -2.06 -2.60
N VAL A 145 11.47 -2.22 -1.30
CA VAL A 145 12.03 -1.16 -0.47
C VAL A 145 13.38 -0.73 -1.05
N LYS A 146 13.54 0.58 -1.26
CA LYS A 146 14.77 1.19 -1.80
C LYS A 146 16.01 0.75 -1.00
N THR A 147 17.13 0.55 -1.70
CA THR A 147 18.37 0.05 -1.10
C THR A 147 18.82 0.94 0.06
N GLU A 148 18.68 2.25 -0.06
CA GLU A 148 19.05 3.22 0.98
C GLU A 148 18.28 3.00 2.29
N LEU A 149 16.96 2.69 2.20
CA LEU A 149 16.13 2.35 3.36
C LEU A 149 16.42 0.95 3.89
N ARG A 150 16.73 0.00 2.98
CA ARG A 150 16.97 -1.40 3.35
C ARG A 150 18.30 -1.61 4.05
N GLU A 151 19.32 -0.86 3.66
CA GLU A 151 20.69 -0.96 4.16
C GLU A 151 21.00 0.04 5.28
N ALA A 152 20.11 1.01 5.54
CA ALA A 152 20.22 1.88 6.70
C ALA A 152 20.25 1.07 8.00
N VAL A 153 21.24 1.37 8.85
CA VAL A 153 21.44 0.68 10.13
C VAL A 153 21.26 1.67 11.26
N LEU A 154 20.24 1.43 12.08
CA LEU A 154 20.16 1.99 13.42
C LEU A 154 20.77 0.98 14.39
N ASP A 155 21.72 1.42 15.21
CA ASP A 155 22.35 0.55 16.21
C ASP A 155 21.36 0.17 17.33
N ASP A 156 21.70 -0.83 18.14
CA ASP A 156 20.79 -1.33 19.18
C ASP A 156 20.50 -0.27 20.25
N ARG A 157 21.44 0.67 20.46
CA ARG A 157 21.22 1.84 21.31
C ARG A 157 20.15 2.76 20.70
N GLY A 158 20.23 3.06 19.40
CA GLY A 158 19.25 3.87 18.69
C GLY A 158 17.86 3.22 18.68
N LYS A 159 17.77 1.91 18.48
CA LYS A 159 16.50 1.16 18.58
C LYS A 159 15.90 1.24 19.99
N THR A 160 16.71 0.99 21.01
CA THR A 160 16.28 1.09 22.41
C THR A 160 15.81 2.51 22.73
N LYS A 161 16.52 3.51 22.21
CA LYS A 161 16.16 4.93 22.36
C LYS A 161 14.82 5.25 21.69
N PHE A 162 14.59 4.75 20.47
CA PHE A 162 13.30 4.88 19.79
C PHE A 162 12.17 4.32 20.66
N VAL A 163 12.30 3.09 21.18
CA VAL A 163 11.28 2.49 22.06
C VAL A 163 11.04 3.32 23.32
N ALA A 164 12.12 3.76 23.99
CA ALA A 164 12.04 4.55 25.21
C ALA A 164 11.42 5.94 25.00
N GLN A 165 11.53 6.50 23.79
CA GLN A 165 10.97 7.80 23.40
C GLN A 165 9.53 7.70 22.89
N THR A 166 9.07 6.51 22.50
CA THR A 166 7.76 6.26 21.88
C THR A 166 6.86 5.41 22.78
N PHE A 167 6.41 4.24 22.35
CA PHE A 167 5.44 3.41 23.07
C PHE A 167 5.93 2.90 24.43
N GLY A 168 7.25 2.91 24.68
CA GLY A 168 7.86 2.61 25.98
C GLY A 168 7.94 3.80 26.94
N LYS A 169 7.61 5.03 26.49
CA LYS A 169 7.69 6.24 27.30
C LYS A 169 6.58 6.27 28.35
N VAL A 170 6.94 6.54 29.61
CA VAL A 170 6.01 6.51 30.76
C VAL A 170 4.81 7.45 30.57
N ASN A 171 5.10 8.69 30.15
CA ASN A 171 4.13 9.79 30.02
C ASN A 171 3.63 10.00 28.58
N ILE A 172 3.68 8.97 27.72
CA ILE A 172 3.09 9.05 26.39
C ILE A 172 1.57 8.89 26.46
N SER A 173 0.84 9.45 25.48
CA SER A 173 -0.59 9.23 25.32
C SER A 173 -0.93 7.73 25.34
N PRO A 174 -2.01 7.31 26.03
CA PRO A 174 -2.38 5.90 26.15
C PRO A 174 -2.51 5.17 24.81
N ILE A 175 -3.04 5.83 23.77
CA ILE A 175 -3.21 5.22 22.44
C ILE A 175 -1.86 4.92 21.78
N LEU A 176 -0.87 5.81 21.98
CA LEU A 176 0.48 5.67 21.45
C LEU A 176 1.34 4.65 22.22
N LYS A 177 0.84 4.08 23.32
CA LYS A 177 1.50 2.92 23.98
C LYS A 177 1.36 1.63 23.19
N LEU A 178 0.46 1.61 22.20
CA LEU A 178 0.18 0.43 21.40
C LEU A 178 1.20 0.34 20.25
N ALA A 179 2.07 -0.67 20.28
CA ALA A 179 3.06 -0.89 19.22
C ALA A 179 2.44 -1.03 17.82
N ILE A 180 1.21 -1.57 17.72
CA ILE A 180 0.49 -1.69 16.45
C ILE A 180 0.21 -0.35 15.77
N ILE A 181 -0.01 0.71 16.56
CA ILE A 181 -0.24 2.06 16.05
C ILE A 181 1.05 2.58 15.38
N TRP A 182 2.20 2.31 15.99
CA TRP A 182 3.52 2.63 15.42
C TRP A 182 3.82 1.82 14.17
N ILE A 183 3.49 0.53 14.14
CA ILE A 183 3.63 -0.30 12.94
C ILE A 183 2.82 0.29 11.79
N GLY A 184 1.56 0.68 12.03
CA GLY A 184 0.68 1.28 11.02
C GLY A 184 1.27 2.57 10.43
N VAL A 185 1.66 3.52 11.28
CA VAL A 185 2.22 4.81 10.80
C VAL A 185 3.54 4.62 10.05
N LEU A 186 4.41 3.70 10.50
CA LEU A 186 5.68 3.41 9.81
C LEU A 186 5.45 2.79 8.43
N LYS A 187 4.46 1.89 8.28
CA LYS A 187 4.08 1.32 6.97
C LYS A 187 3.55 2.40 6.03
N ARG A 188 2.60 3.22 6.49
CA ARG A 188 2.05 4.33 5.70
C ARG A 188 3.13 5.31 5.26
N LEU A 189 4.03 5.69 6.17
CA LEU A 189 5.17 6.54 5.86
C LEU A 189 6.06 5.93 4.78
N LEU A 190 6.38 4.63 4.88
CA LEU A 190 7.20 3.95 3.88
C LEU A 190 6.53 3.96 2.50
N ILE A 191 5.23 3.74 2.38
CA ILE A 191 4.53 3.80 1.08
C ILE A 191 4.70 5.16 0.43
N ARG A 192 4.48 6.21 1.22
CA ARG A 192 4.58 7.59 0.72
C ARG A 192 6.02 7.92 0.32
N VAL A 193 7.01 7.52 1.11
CA VAL A 193 8.45 7.79 0.86
C VAL A 193 9.01 6.95 -0.29
N LEU A 194 8.58 5.70 -0.46
CA LEU A 194 9.10 4.79 -1.49
C LEU A 194 8.88 5.34 -2.91
N ASN A 195 7.79 6.04 -3.14
CA ASN A 195 7.47 6.61 -4.45
C ASN A 195 7.97 8.06 -4.61
N ALA A 196 8.64 8.65 -3.61
CA ALA A 196 9.02 10.06 -3.61
C ALA A 196 10.53 10.30 -3.73
N TYR A 197 10.92 11.44 -4.28
CA TYR A 197 12.30 11.95 -4.28
C TYR A 197 12.52 12.80 -3.02
N VAL A 198 12.67 12.13 -1.88
CA VAL A 198 12.86 12.77 -0.57
C VAL A 198 14.28 12.52 -0.08
N ASP A 199 14.90 13.54 0.52
CA ASP A 199 16.15 13.38 1.24
C ASP A 199 15.91 12.50 2.49
N LEU A 200 16.56 11.35 2.56
CA LEU A 200 16.36 10.42 3.68
C LEU A 200 17.19 10.78 4.92
N LYS A 201 18.08 11.79 4.83
CA LYS A 201 18.94 12.25 5.92
C LYS A 201 18.30 13.32 6.81
N ILE A 202 16.97 13.42 6.77
CA ILE A 202 16.18 14.33 7.59
C ILE A 202 15.61 13.61 8.83
N PRO A 203 15.45 14.30 9.97
CA PRO A 203 14.87 13.70 11.17
C PRO A 203 13.49 13.08 10.93
N LEU A 204 13.29 11.85 11.42
CA LEU A 204 12.02 11.13 11.31
C LEU A 204 10.88 11.90 12.01
N GLN A 205 11.19 12.62 13.08
CA GLN A 205 10.26 13.44 13.87
C GLN A 205 9.38 14.33 12.98
N ILE A 206 9.97 14.98 11.97
CA ILE A 206 9.28 15.91 11.05
C ILE A 206 8.07 15.24 10.36
N TYR A 207 8.17 13.94 10.08
CA TYR A 207 7.08 13.20 9.46
C TYR A 207 6.08 12.73 10.50
N ILE A 208 6.55 12.05 11.55
CA ILE A 208 5.66 11.44 12.52
C ILE A 208 4.93 12.45 13.42
N GLU A 209 5.27 13.74 13.40
CA GLU A 209 4.46 14.80 14.05
C GLU A 209 3.23 15.20 13.23
N ARG A 210 3.13 14.80 11.96
CA ARG A 210 2.03 15.21 11.08
C ARG A 210 0.78 14.39 11.33
N ILE A 211 -0.35 15.04 11.59
CA ILE A 211 -1.62 14.39 11.95
C ILE A 211 -2.17 13.51 10.83
N ASP A 212 -1.85 13.82 9.58
CA ASP A 212 -2.39 13.15 8.39
C ASP A 212 -1.75 11.77 8.10
N LEU A 213 -0.72 11.39 8.85
CA LEU A 213 -0.13 10.04 8.82
C LEU A 213 -0.75 9.11 9.89
N TRP A 214 -1.40 9.68 10.89
CA TRP A 214 -1.99 8.94 12.00
C TRP A 214 -3.46 8.66 11.76
N SER A 215 -3.95 7.58 12.35
CA SER A 215 -5.36 7.22 12.30
C SER A 215 -6.22 8.25 13.03
N GLY A 216 -7.51 8.33 12.65
CA GLY A 216 -8.41 9.41 13.07
C GLY A 216 -8.69 9.51 14.58
N ASP A 217 -8.31 8.50 15.36
CA ASP A 217 -8.39 8.45 16.81
C ASP A 217 -7.19 9.10 17.53
N ILE A 218 -6.18 9.58 16.79
CA ILE A 218 -4.99 10.23 17.31
C ILE A 218 -5.07 11.73 17.06
N SER A 219 -4.88 12.52 18.12
CA SER A 219 -4.93 13.99 18.10
C SER A 219 -3.54 14.62 18.15
N GLU A 220 -3.43 15.91 17.78
CA GLU A 220 -2.17 16.67 17.91
C GLU A 220 -1.63 16.66 19.34
N VAL A 221 -2.51 16.69 20.34
CA VAL A 221 -2.15 16.61 21.77
C VAL A 221 -1.49 15.26 22.09
N ASP A 222 -1.94 14.18 21.46
CA ASP A 222 -1.31 12.87 21.62
C ASP A 222 0.10 12.89 21.04
N LEU A 223 0.30 13.50 19.87
CA LEU A 223 1.60 13.58 19.21
C LEU A 223 2.62 14.40 20.00
N GLN A 224 2.19 15.44 20.71
CA GLN A 224 3.04 16.24 21.62
C GLN A 224 3.60 15.43 22.81
N THR A 225 3.11 14.21 23.04
CA THR A 225 3.58 13.38 24.17
C THR A 225 4.87 12.61 23.88
N PHE A 226 5.38 12.62 22.64
CA PHE A 226 6.67 12.00 22.29
C PHE A 226 7.59 12.99 21.57
N GLU A 227 8.89 12.69 21.61
CA GLU A 227 9.92 13.45 20.90
C GLU A 227 11.06 12.48 20.58
N LEU A 228 11.35 12.31 19.30
CA LEU A 228 12.46 11.48 18.84
C LEU A 228 13.77 12.27 18.82
N ASP A 229 14.85 11.53 19.03
CA ASP A 229 16.18 12.04 18.78
C ASP A 229 16.38 12.46 17.31
N GLU A 230 17.04 13.59 17.08
CA GLU A 230 17.36 14.08 15.73
C GLU A 230 18.24 13.12 14.94
N GLY A 231 19.01 12.26 15.62
CA GLY A 231 19.80 11.19 15.00
C GLY A 231 18.95 10.04 14.44
N ILE A 232 17.67 9.95 14.80
CA ILE A 232 16.73 9.00 14.20
C ILE A 232 16.16 9.63 12.93
N LEU A 233 16.85 9.40 11.82
CA LEU A 233 16.52 9.89 10.49
C LEU A 233 15.46 9.04 9.76
N LEU A 234 14.87 9.62 8.70
CA LEU A 234 13.87 8.98 7.84
C LEU A 234 14.37 7.69 7.20
N GLU A 235 15.66 7.59 6.88
CA GLU A 235 16.26 6.35 6.36
C GLU A 235 16.12 5.15 7.33
N HIS A 236 16.03 5.39 8.64
CA HIS A 236 15.92 4.34 9.64
C HIS A 236 14.51 3.74 9.73
N THR A 237 13.52 4.30 9.05
CA THR A 237 12.09 3.91 9.15
C THR A 237 11.90 2.40 8.96
N TYR A 238 12.54 1.81 7.94
CA TYR A 238 12.38 0.38 7.64
C TYR A 238 13.04 -0.53 8.69
N CYS A 239 14.24 -0.19 9.17
CA CYS A 239 14.90 -0.98 10.20
C CYS A 239 14.17 -0.90 11.56
N ILE A 240 13.56 0.26 11.87
CA ILE A 240 12.71 0.46 13.04
C ILE A 240 11.44 -0.40 12.90
N LEU A 241 10.77 -0.36 11.76
CA LEU A 241 9.59 -1.19 11.49
C LEU A 241 9.90 -2.67 11.73
N ASN A 242 10.98 -3.18 11.14
CA ASN A 242 11.40 -4.58 11.31
C ASN A 242 11.68 -4.92 12.78
N HIS A 243 12.26 -3.99 13.55
CA HIS A 243 12.51 -4.19 14.98
C HIS A 243 11.20 -4.28 15.78
N VAL A 244 10.28 -3.33 15.57
CA VAL A 244 8.99 -3.30 16.27
C VAL A 244 8.13 -4.51 15.92
N GLU A 245 8.08 -4.92 14.64
CA GLU A 245 7.33 -6.12 14.22
C GLU A 245 7.89 -7.42 14.80
N LYS A 246 9.21 -7.50 15.02
CA LYS A 246 9.85 -8.68 15.60
C LYS A 246 9.43 -8.90 17.06
N ASP A 247 9.35 -7.80 17.82
CA ASP A 247 9.01 -7.85 19.24
C ASP A 247 7.48 -7.86 19.47
N HIS A 248 6.72 -7.47 18.45
CA HIS A 248 5.25 -7.44 18.43
C HIS A 248 4.71 -8.10 17.15
N PRO A 249 4.87 -9.43 17.00
CA PRO A 249 4.46 -10.13 15.78
C PRO A 249 2.97 -9.92 15.55
N THR A 250 2.67 -9.19 14.49
CA THR A 250 1.30 -9.01 14.03
C THR A 250 0.91 -10.26 13.27
N SER A 251 0.04 -11.07 13.85
CA SER A 251 -0.48 -12.30 13.24
C SER A 251 -1.28 -11.99 11.97
N ILE A 252 -0.61 -11.85 10.83
CA ILE A 252 -1.29 -11.58 9.55
C ILE A 252 -0.79 -12.49 8.43
N ILE A 253 0.45 -13.01 8.45
CA ILE A 253 1.03 -13.65 7.25
C ILE A 253 1.29 -15.16 7.40
N ASN A 254 1.50 -15.70 8.60
CA ASN A 254 1.95 -17.10 8.71
C ASN A 254 0.86 -18.17 8.59
N ASP A 255 -0.41 -17.87 8.91
CA ASP A 255 -1.46 -18.90 8.94
C ASP A 255 -2.17 -19.12 7.59
N SER A 256 -2.07 -18.16 6.66
CA SER A 256 -2.78 -18.23 5.38
C SER A 256 -1.99 -18.90 4.25
N ILE A 257 -0.66 -19.02 4.39
CA ILE A 257 0.19 -19.69 3.40
C ILE A 257 0.34 -21.18 3.73
N ALA A 258 0.28 -21.58 5.01
CA ALA A 258 0.47 -22.97 5.43
C ALA A 258 -0.72 -23.91 5.14
N THR A 259 -1.91 -23.37 4.84
CA THR A 259 -3.13 -24.17 4.61
C THR A 259 -3.47 -24.40 3.13
N ALA A 260 -2.70 -23.82 2.19
CA ALA A 260 -2.92 -24.00 0.75
C ALA A 260 -2.27 -25.28 0.17
N ASP A 261 -1.31 -25.89 0.89
CA ASP A 261 -0.48 -27.00 0.37
C ASP A 261 -0.82 -28.39 0.94
N SER A 262 -2.01 -28.58 1.52
CA SER A 262 -2.41 -29.88 2.04
C SER A 262 -3.90 -30.15 1.93
N GLN A 263 -4.35 -30.52 0.72
CA GLN A 263 -5.30 -31.62 0.44
C GLN A 263 -5.64 -31.70 -1.07
N GLN A 264 -5.11 -32.72 -1.76
CA GLN A 264 -5.58 -33.27 -3.05
C GLN A 264 -6.68 -34.35 -2.82
N PRO A 265 -7.28 -35.07 -3.82
CA PRO A 265 -7.23 -34.98 -5.30
C PRO A 265 -8.60 -35.17 -6.07
N ILE A 266 -8.54 -34.88 -7.39
CA ILE A 266 -9.21 -35.54 -8.56
C ILE A 266 -10.75 -35.60 -8.65
N SER A 267 -11.33 -34.94 -9.67
CA SER A 267 -12.00 -35.69 -10.76
C SER A 267 -12.01 -34.93 -12.09
N SER A 268 -11.67 -35.68 -13.12
CA SER A 268 -11.39 -35.32 -14.50
C SER A 268 -12.64 -35.12 -15.34
N HIS A 269 -12.66 -34.08 -16.19
CA HIS A 269 -13.20 -34.21 -17.54
C HIS A 269 -12.42 -33.35 -18.53
N ILE A 270 -11.71 -34.04 -19.41
CA ILE A 270 -11.07 -33.51 -20.61
C ILE A 270 -12.18 -33.17 -21.61
N THR A 271 -12.19 -31.94 -22.13
CA THR A 271 -12.56 -31.73 -23.54
C THR A 271 -11.65 -30.66 -24.16
N THR A 272 -11.18 -30.99 -25.35
CA THR A 272 -10.15 -30.37 -26.17
C THR A 272 -10.54 -29.02 -26.78
N GLY A 273 -9.57 -28.13 -26.98
CA GLY A 273 -9.64 -27.09 -28.02
C GLY A 273 -8.91 -25.79 -27.73
N ASN A 274 -7.85 -25.55 -28.50
CA ASN A 274 -7.17 -24.27 -28.77
C ASN A 274 -6.21 -23.70 -27.72
N THR A 275 -4.93 -24.05 -27.92
CA THR A 275 -3.76 -23.34 -27.41
C THR A 275 -3.67 -21.96 -28.07
N GLN A 276 -4.12 -20.91 -27.40
CA GLN A 276 -3.61 -19.56 -27.64
C GLN A 276 -2.53 -19.28 -26.60
N SER A 277 -1.28 -19.20 -27.07
CA SER A 277 -0.16 -18.73 -26.27
C SER A 277 -0.34 -17.23 -26.01
N PHE A 278 -0.86 -16.86 -24.84
CA PHE A 278 -0.77 -15.50 -24.35
C PHE A 278 0.63 -15.29 -23.77
N THR A 279 1.39 -14.39 -24.39
CA THR A 279 2.66 -13.91 -23.84
C THR A 279 2.32 -12.67 -23.00
N ALA A 280 2.08 -12.86 -21.70
CA ALA A 280 1.96 -11.74 -20.77
C ALA A 280 3.37 -11.22 -20.45
N ARG A 281 3.68 -10.00 -20.86
CA ARG A 281 4.85 -9.26 -20.38
C ARG A 281 4.50 -8.68 -19.01
N THR A 282 5.14 -9.18 -17.96
CA THR A 282 5.13 -8.56 -16.64
C THR A 282 6.05 -7.32 -16.67
N TRP A 283 5.59 -6.21 -16.11
CA TRP A 283 6.28 -4.90 -16.11
C TRP A 283 7.47 -4.80 -15.14
N TYR A 284 7.93 -5.93 -14.60
CA TYR A 284 9.09 -6.02 -13.73
C TYR A 284 10.05 -7.07 -14.24
N GLN A 285 10.78 -6.75 -15.31
CA GLN A 285 12.04 -7.42 -15.60
C GLN A 285 13.12 -6.38 -15.82
N ASN A 286 13.99 -6.31 -14.83
CA ASN A 286 15.24 -5.59 -14.83
C ASN A 286 16.07 -6.06 -16.05
N THR A 287 16.16 -5.22 -17.07
CA THR A 287 16.87 -5.47 -18.33
C THR A 287 18.38 -5.40 -18.11
N ASN A 288 18.97 -6.37 -17.39
CA ASN A 288 20.42 -6.62 -17.42
C ASN A 288 20.83 -8.00 -16.86
N GLN A 289 20.07 -9.06 -17.18
CA GLN A 289 20.60 -10.43 -17.07
C GLN A 289 20.47 -11.19 -18.38
N PRO A 290 21.53 -11.86 -18.87
CA PRO A 290 21.43 -12.70 -20.05
C PRO A 290 20.52 -13.90 -19.76
N VAL A 291 19.48 -14.03 -20.58
CA VAL A 291 18.55 -15.17 -20.59
C VAL A 291 19.34 -16.46 -20.76
N LYS A 292 19.48 -17.25 -19.68
CA LYS A 292 19.88 -18.66 -19.79
C LYS A 292 18.74 -19.43 -20.47
N LYS A 293 18.90 -19.72 -21.76
CA LYS A 293 18.11 -20.74 -22.47
C LYS A 293 18.37 -22.11 -21.82
N ILE A 294 17.49 -22.54 -20.92
CA ILE A 294 17.43 -23.94 -20.52
C ILE A 294 16.65 -24.67 -21.62
N THR A 295 17.39 -25.34 -22.50
CA THR A 295 16.83 -26.25 -23.49
C THR A 295 16.66 -27.59 -22.77
N LEU A 296 15.43 -27.93 -22.36
CA LEU A 296 15.13 -29.28 -21.88
C LEU A 296 15.14 -30.22 -23.07
N GLY A 297 16.29 -30.87 -23.26
CA GLY A 297 16.47 -31.96 -24.21
C GLY A 297 15.59 -33.15 -23.83
N LYS A 298 14.94 -33.72 -24.83
CA LYS A 298 14.28 -35.02 -24.74
C LYS A 298 15.32 -36.07 -24.34
N SER A 299 15.16 -36.67 -23.16
CA SER A 299 15.76 -37.96 -22.85
C SER A 299 14.64 -38.92 -22.48
N GLU A 300 14.21 -39.69 -23.47
CA GLU A 300 13.65 -41.01 -23.24
C GLU A 300 14.73 -41.85 -22.53
N GLN A 301 14.46 -42.36 -21.35
CA GLN A 301 15.14 -43.56 -20.87
C GLN A 301 14.21 -44.43 -20.03
N LYS A 302 14.24 -45.69 -20.42
CA LYS A 302 13.34 -46.80 -20.12
C LYS A 302 13.38 -47.21 -18.65
N LEU A 303 12.22 -47.59 -18.13
CA LEU A 303 12.03 -48.51 -17.02
C LEU A 303 12.66 -49.89 -17.32
N ARG A 304 13.54 -50.36 -16.42
CA ARG A 304 13.77 -51.74 -15.97
C ARG A 304 14.33 -51.58 -14.54
N VAL A 305 13.85 -52.25 -13.50
CA VAL A 305 13.46 -53.66 -13.33
C VAL A 305 12.12 -53.76 -12.61
#